data_AF-M2XMU7-F1
#
_entry.id   AF-M2XMU7-F1
#
_cell.length_a   1.000
_cell.length_b   1.000
_cell.length_c   1.000
_cell.angle_alpha   90.00
_cell.angle_beta   90.00
_cell.angle_gamma   90.00
#
_symmetry.space_group_name_H-M   'P 1'
#
loop_
_entity.id
_entity.type
_entity.pdbx_description
1 polymer ?
#
loop_
_entity_poly.entity_id
_entity_poly.type
_entity_poly.pdbx_seq_one_letter_code
_entity_poly.pdbx_strand_id
1 'polypeptide(L)'
;MNEPTEPRFREPGGRWRTVAFGPVLCVVALVVELATGPVVHWVALPVIALVLSGFAYVMVVAARRHVSVELTAKTLRLGTEELPVEEIEAVLPAADPRALDPERWETARPLGELSNVPRGRTAVGLRLRGGALVRAWARDDERLRSELEALLAERTDPPCPNTP
;
A
#
# COMPACT_ATOMS: atom_id res chain seq x y z
N MET A 1 17.40 18.93 -2.07
CA MET A 1 18.02 17.96 -2.99
C MET A 1 17.99 16.62 -2.27
N ASN A 2 16.87 15.89 -2.40
CA ASN A 2 16.66 14.62 -1.71
C ASN A 2 17.25 13.54 -2.62
N GLU A 3 18.45 13.05 -2.30
CA GLU A 3 18.96 11.83 -2.94
C GLU A 3 17.92 10.73 -2.72
N PRO A 4 17.41 10.08 -3.77
CA PRO A 4 16.51 8.96 -3.61
C PRO A 4 17.32 7.80 -3.02
N THR A 5 17.39 7.73 -1.69
CA THR A 5 17.87 6.54 -1.00
C THR A 5 17.01 5.39 -1.49
N GLU A 6 17.66 4.35 -2.00
CA GLU A 6 16.98 3.21 -2.63
C GLU A 6 15.90 2.64 -1.70
N PRO A 7 14.64 2.50 -2.17
CA PRO A 7 13.54 2.10 -1.30
C PRO A 7 13.74 0.63 -0.88
N ARG A 8 13.97 0.38 0.41
CA ARG A 8 14.11 -0.98 0.97
C ARG A 8 12.83 -1.80 0.80
N PHE A 9 11.68 -1.15 0.95
CA PHE A 9 10.38 -1.79 0.74
C PHE A 9 9.43 -0.88 -0.02
N ARG A 10 8.79 -1.43 -1.05
CA ARG A 10 7.83 -0.70 -1.90
C ARG A 10 6.67 -1.60 -2.30
N GLU A 11 5.47 -1.18 -1.94
CA GLU A 11 4.23 -1.83 -2.36
C GLU A 11 3.35 -0.87 -3.17
N PRO A 12 3.14 -1.13 -4.48
CA PRO A 12 2.20 -0.36 -5.27
C PRO A 12 0.76 -0.70 -4.87
N GLY A 13 0.02 0.29 -4.35
CA GLY A 13 -1.34 0.12 -3.82
C GLY A 13 -2.41 -0.41 -4.78
N GLY A 14 -2.16 -0.37 -6.09
CA GLY A 14 -3.09 -0.84 -7.12
C GLY A 14 -2.41 -1.56 -8.30
N ARG A 15 -3.06 -2.58 -8.85
CA ARG A 15 -2.58 -3.32 -10.02
C ARG A 15 -3.19 -2.75 -11.30
N TRP A 16 -2.36 -2.25 -12.23
CA TRP A 16 -2.81 -1.77 -13.54
C TRP A 16 -3.56 -2.82 -14.37
N ARG A 17 -3.32 -4.11 -14.08
CA ARG A 17 -4.03 -5.22 -14.74
C ARG A 17 -5.55 -5.13 -14.58
N THR A 18 -6.05 -4.54 -13.49
CA THR A 18 -7.49 -4.36 -13.28
C THR A 18 -8.10 -3.39 -14.30
N VAL A 19 -7.36 -2.37 -14.73
CA VAL A 19 -7.80 -1.42 -15.77
C VAL A 19 -7.99 -2.13 -17.11
N ALA A 20 -7.20 -3.17 -17.39
CA ALA A 20 -7.23 -3.89 -18.65
C ALA A 20 -8.42 -4.86 -18.80
N PHE A 21 -9.14 -5.22 -17.72
CA PHE A 21 -10.29 -6.13 -17.84
C PHE A 21 -11.46 -5.53 -18.62
N GLY A 22 -11.73 -4.22 -18.46
CA GLY A 22 -12.78 -3.53 -19.23
C GLY A 22 -12.55 -3.61 -20.74
N PRO A 23 -11.39 -3.16 -21.25
CA PRO A 23 -11.04 -3.27 -22.67
C PRO A 23 -11.05 -4.72 -23.17
N VAL A 24 -10.44 -5.65 -22.41
CA VAL A 24 -10.35 -7.06 -22.81
C VAL A 24 -11.73 -7.69 -22.94
N LEU A 25 -12.64 -7.43 -22.00
CA LEU A 25 -14.00 -7.97 -22.03
C LEU A 25 -14.80 -7.42 -23.22
N CYS A 26 -14.61 -6.15 -23.57
CA CYS A 26 -15.24 -5.57 -24.76
C CYS A 26 -14.64 -6.09 -26.07
N VAL A 27 -13.33 -6.36 -26.13
CA VAL A 27 -12.71 -7.05 -27.27
C VAL A 27 -13.28 -8.45 -27.43
N VAL A 28 -13.46 -9.20 -26.34
CA VAL A 28 -14.09 -10.54 -26.37
C VAL A 28 -15.54 -10.44 -26.86
N ALA A 29 -16.33 -9.49 -26.36
CA ALA A 29 -17.70 -9.27 -26.80
C ALA A 29 -17.78 -8.93 -28.30
N LEU A 30 -16.87 -8.08 -28.81
CA LEU A 30 -16.78 -7.75 -30.23
C LEU A 30 -16.46 -8.98 -31.09
N VAL A 31 -15.52 -9.83 -30.65
CA VAL A 31 -15.19 -11.08 -31.35
C VAL A 31 -16.39 -12.04 -31.38
N VAL A 32 -17.16 -12.13 -30.29
CA VAL A 32 -18.39 -12.95 -30.23
C VAL A 32 -19.47 -12.39 -31.15
N GLU A 33 -19.68 -11.07 -31.18
CA GLU A 33 -20.65 -10.44 -32.08
C GLU A 33 -20.28 -10.67 -33.55
N LEU A 34 -19.01 -10.53 -33.92
CA LEU A 34 -18.51 -10.81 -35.28
C LEU A 34 -18.71 -12.27 -35.72
N ALA A 35 -18.65 -13.22 -34.78
CA ALA A 35 -18.80 -14.64 -35.06
C ALA A 35 -20.27 -15.12 -35.07
N THR A 36 -21.19 -14.40 -34.40
CA THR A 36 -22.52 -14.95 -34.05
C THR A 36 -23.71 -14.05 -34.43
N GLY A 37 -23.50 -12.76 -34.73
CA GLY A 37 -24.59 -11.77 -34.80
C GLY A 37 -24.87 -11.17 -36.20
N PRO A 38 -26.14 -10.94 -36.58
CA PRO A 38 -26.51 -10.20 -37.81
C PRO A 38 -26.39 -8.68 -37.69
N VAL A 39 -26.24 -8.12 -36.48
CA VAL A 39 -26.05 -6.69 -36.19
C VAL A 39 -24.91 -6.54 -35.19
N VAL A 40 -23.83 -5.87 -35.60
CA VAL A 40 -22.68 -5.59 -34.73
C VAL A 40 -22.86 -4.20 -34.11
N HIS A 41 -22.75 -4.10 -32.79
CA HIS A 41 -22.93 -2.85 -32.06
C HIS A 41 -21.64 -2.02 -32.03
N TRP A 42 -21.20 -1.60 -33.22
CA TRP A 42 -19.95 -0.87 -33.45
C TRP A 42 -19.73 0.37 -32.58
N VAL A 43 -20.80 1.02 -32.14
CA VAL A 43 -20.73 2.24 -31.30
C VAL A 43 -20.92 1.93 -29.82
N ALA A 44 -21.89 1.08 -29.47
CA ALA A 44 -22.21 0.84 -28.06
C ALA A 44 -21.08 0.08 -27.34
N LEU A 45 -20.48 -0.93 -27.97
CA LEU A 45 -19.40 -1.71 -27.38
C LEU A 45 -18.15 -0.86 -27.01
N PRO A 46 -17.57 -0.05 -27.92
CA PRO A 46 -16.42 0.77 -27.56
C PRO A 46 -16.76 1.87 -26.56
N VAL A 47 -17.97 2.44 -26.58
CA VAL A 47 -18.39 3.42 -25.57
C VAL A 47 -18.48 2.79 -24.19
N ILE A 48 -19.10 1.61 -24.07
CA ILE A 48 -19.17 0.88 -22.81
C ILE A 48 -17.76 0.48 -22.35
N ALA A 49 -16.90 0.02 -23.26
CA ALA A 49 -15.50 -0.27 -22.98
C ALA A 49 -14.79 0.93 -22.38
N LEU A 50 -14.93 2.10 -23.01
CA LEU A 50 -14.29 3.33 -22.59
C LEU A 50 -14.77 3.77 -21.20
N VAL A 51 -16.08 3.72 -20.95
CA VAL A 51 -16.66 4.10 -19.65
C VAL A 51 -16.16 3.17 -18.54
N LEU A 52 -16.20 1.85 -18.74
CA LEU A 52 -15.73 0.88 -17.75
C LEU A 52 -14.21 1.02 -17.51
N SER A 53 -13.44 1.25 -18.57
CA SER A 53 -11.98 1.45 -18.48
C SER A 53 -11.63 2.74 -17.77
N GLY A 54 -12.32 3.84 -18.09
CA GLY A 54 -12.11 5.14 -17.46
C GLY A 54 -12.45 5.09 -15.97
N PHE A 55 -13.55 4.43 -15.60
CA PHE A 55 -13.90 4.23 -14.20
C PHE A 55 -12.85 3.38 -13.46
N ALA A 56 -12.44 2.24 -14.04
CA ALA A 56 -11.40 1.39 -13.46
C ALA A 56 -10.05 2.12 -13.34
N TYR A 57 -9.70 2.96 -14.32
CA TYR A 57 -8.52 3.81 -14.30
C TYR A 57 -8.52 4.75 -13.09
N VAL A 58 -9.61 5.50 -12.88
CA VAL A 58 -9.76 6.42 -11.74
C VAL A 58 -9.60 5.65 -10.41
N MET A 59 -10.24 4.49 -10.29
CA MET A 59 -10.14 3.65 -9.09
C MET A 59 -8.70 3.16 -8.84
N VAL A 60 -7.97 2.76 -9.88
CA VAL A 60 -6.58 2.29 -9.74
C VAL A 60 -5.63 3.44 -9.41
N VAL A 61 -5.82 4.63 -10.00
CA VAL A 61 -5.03 5.82 -9.67
C VAL A 61 -5.26 6.23 -8.22
N ALA A 62 -6.52 6.28 -7.77
CA ALA A 62 -6.86 6.56 -6.38
C ALA A 62 -6.20 5.54 -5.43
N ALA A 63 -6.33 4.24 -5.73
CA ALA A 63 -5.70 3.19 -4.92
C ALA A 63 -4.17 3.30 -4.91
N ARG A 64 -3.55 3.63 -6.04
CA ARG A 64 -2.08 3.82 -6.10
C ARG A 64 -1.62 5.04 -5.32
N ARG A 65 -2.41 6.11 -5.27
CA ARG A 65 -2.07 7.34 -4.56
C ARG A 65 -2.25 7.18 -3.05
N HIS A 66 -3.40 6.67 -2.62
CA HIS A 66 -3.75 6.64 -1.19
C HIS A 66 -3.39 5.32 -0.49
N VAL A 67 -3.08 4.26 -1.24
CA VAL A 67 -2.80 2.92 -0.70
C VAL A 67 -1.36 2.46 -1.04
N SER A 68 -0.45 3.38 -1.36
CA SER A 68 0.96 3.04 -1.57
C SER A 68 1.73 2.96 -0.25
N VAL A 69 2.65 2.02 -0.15
CA VAL A 69 3.57 1.91 0.99
C VAL A 69 4.99 1.99 0.45
N GLU A 70 5.79 2.88 1.01
CA GLU A 70 7.19 3.03 0.65
C GLU A 70 8.00 3.26 1.92
N LEU A 71 8.93 2.36 2.20
CA LEU A 71 9.88 2.48 3.30
C LEU A 71 11.26 2.74 2.70
N THR A 72 11.82 3.86 3.11
CA THR A 72 13.19 4.29 2.82
C THR A 72 13.98 4.29 4.13
N ALA A 73 15.31 4.37 4.07
CA ALA A 73 16.15 4.41 5.27
C ALA A 73 15.80 5.56 6.25
N LYS A 74 15.15 6.63 5.76
CA LYS A 74 14.81 7.83 6.55
C LYS A 74 13.32 8.03 6.78
N THR A 75 12.47 7.52 5.90
CA THR A 75 11.03 7.83 5.91
C THR A 75 10.19 6.60 5.59
N LEU A 76 9.06 6.49 6.29
CA LEU A 76 7.97 5.55 6.00
C LEU A 76 6.81 6.36 5.42
N ARG A 77 6.51 6.15 4.14
CA ARG A 77 5.36 6.76 3.46
C ARG A 77 4.21 5.77 3.35
N LEU A 78 3.04 6.20 3.80
CA LEU A 78 1.78 5.44 3.80
C LEU A 78 0.69 6.28 3.14
N GLY A 79 0.38 5.97 1.89
CA GLY A 79 -0.51 6.76 1.05
C GLY A 79 0.10 8.13 0.76
N THR A 80 -0.48 9.16 1.37
CA THR A 80 -0.04 10.56 1.28
C THR A 80 0.66 11.06 2.54
N GLU A 81 0.70 10.26 3.61
CA GLU A 81 1.35 10.63 4.87
C GLU A 81 2.78 10.08 4.90
N GLU A 82 3.73 10.91 5.30
CA GLU A 82 5.14 10.56 5.48
C GLU A 82 5.49 10.67 6.96
N LEU A 83 6.06 9.60 7.51
CA LEU A 83 6.55 9.53 8.88
C LEU A 83 8.07 9.35 8.88
N PRO A 84 8.84 10.23 9.52
CA PRO A 84 10.28 10.02 9.66
C PRO A 84 10.57 8.75 10.48
N VAL A 85 11.45 7.88 9.98
CA VAL A 85 11.88 6.66 10.69
C VAL A 85 12.55 7.04 12.02
N GLU A 86 13.08 8.26 12.12
CA GLU A 86 13.66 8.76 13.36
C GLU A 86 12.67 8.94 14.50
N GLU A 87 11.40 9.19 14.19
CA GLU A 87 10.32 9.31 15.16
C GLU A 87 9.82 7.96 15.64
N ILE A 88 10.08 6.88 14.89
CA ILE A 88 9.72 5.52 15.26
C ILE A 88 10.68 5.04 16.35
N GLU A 89 10.13 4.65 17.49
CA GLU A 89 10.88 4.10 18.61
C GLU A 89 10.91 2.58 18.56
N ALA A 90 9.76 1.95 18.30
CA ALA A 90 9.65 0.49 18.26
C ALA A 90 8.51 0.04 17.33
N VAL A 91 8.71 -1.13 16.72
CA VAL A 91 7.64 -1.90 16.06
C VAL A 91 6.97 -2.77 17.12
N LEU A 92 5.64 -2.79 17.13
CA LEU A 92 4.85 -3.58 18.08
C LEU A 92 4.56 -4.97 17.49
N PRO A 93 4.39 -5.99 18.35
CA PRO A 93 4.12 -7.35 17.88
C PRO A 93 2.85 -7.41 17.02
N ALA A 94 2.79 -8.43 16.17
CA ALA A 94 1.56 -8.73 15.42
C ALA A 94 0.40 -8.98 16.39
N ALA A 95 -0.81 -8.52 16.02
CA ALA A 95 -2.00 -8.72 16.82
C ALA A 95 -2.25 -10.22 17.05
N ASP A 96 -2.50 -10.63 18.29
CA ASP A 96 -2.83 -12.02 18.61
C ASP A 96 -4.30 -12.28 18.24
N PRO A 97 -4.59 -13.16 17.25
CA PRO A 97 -5.96 -13.48 16.86
C PRO A 97 -6.78 -14.15 17.97
N ARG A 98 -6.11 -14.65 19.02
CA ARG A 98 -6.74 -15.33 20.17
C ARG A 98 -6.96 -14.41 21.37
N ALA A 99 -6.44 -13.19 21.34
CA ALA A 99 -6.66 -12.23 22.41
C ALA A 99 -8.15 -11.87 22.50
N LEU A 100 -8.69 -11.85 23.73
CA LEU A 100 -10.09 -11.51 23.97
C LEU A 100 -10.33 -10.01 23.80
N ASP A 101 -9.35 -9.19 24.17
CA ASP A 101 -9.38 -7.74 24.08
C ASP A 101 -8.30 -7.25 23.11
N PRO A 102 -8.62 -6.29 22.22
CA PRO A 102 -7.65 -5.74 21.28
C PRO A 102 -6.58 -4.95 22.03
N GLU A 103 -5.33 -5.01 21.56
CA GLU A 103 -4.27 -4.20 22.12
C GLU A 103 -4.52 -2.70 21.88
N ARG A 104 -3.92 -1.85 22.72
CA ARG A 104 -4.10 -0.38 22.61
C ARG A 104 -3.69 0.16 21.25
N TRP A 105 -2.68 -0.42 20.61
CA TRP A 105 -2.22 0.02 19.30
C TRP A 105 -3.20 -0.40 18.19
N GLU A 106 -3.94 -1.49 18.35
CA GLU A 106 -4.91 -1.98 17.35
C GLU A 106 -6.08 -1.01 17.14
N THR A 107 -6.35 -0.16 18.13
CA THR A 107 -7.37 0.88 18.08
C THR A 107 -6.80 2.29 17.80
N ALA A 108 -5.48 2.42 17.69
CA ALA A 108 -4.81 3.71 17.50
C ALA A 108 -5.09 4.34 16.13
N ARG A 109 -4.66 5.60 15.91
CA ARG A 109 -4.86 6.25 14.60
C ARG A 109 -4.06 5.50 13.51
N PRO A 110 -4.68 5.11 12.39
CA PRO A 110 -3.95 4.61 11.25
C PRO A 110 -3.22 5.75 10.53
N LEU A 111 -1.98 5.48 10.13
CA LEU A 111 -1.17 6.37 9.30
C LEU A 111 -1.75 6.46 7.89
N GLY A 112 -1.79 7.67 7.35
CA GLY A 112 -2.44 8.02 6.09
C GLY A 112 -3.71 8.85 6.29
N GLU A 113 -4.25 9.36 5.19
CA GLU A 113 -5.54 10.08 5.15
C GLU A 113 -6.76 9.20 5.45
N LEU A 114 -6.58 7.87 5.52
CA LEU A 114 -7.67 6.92 5.66
C LEU A 114 -7.99 6.73 7.15
N SER A 115 -9.26 6.82 7.53
CA SER A 115 -9.71 6.58 8.91
C SER A 115 -9.55 5.13 9.38
N ASN A 116 -9.36 4.19 8.44
CA ASN A 116 -9.25 2.75 8.70
C ASN A 116 -8.22 2.10 7.78
N VAL A 117 -7.74 0.92 8.18
CA VAL A 117 -6.83 0.10 7.38
C VAL A 117 -7.51 -0.30 6.06
N PRO A 118 -6.85 -0.08 4.90
CA PRO A 118 -7.40 -0.45 3.60
C PRO A 118 -7.74 -1.94 3.52
N ARG A 119 -8.82 -2.31 2.80
CA ARG A 119 -9.21 -3.72 2.66
C ARG A 119 -8.08 -4.59 2.11
N GLY A 120 -7.86 -5.75 2.72
CA GLY A 120 -6.84 -6.73 2.33
C GLY A 120 -5.41 -6.33 2.70
N ARG A 121 -5.24 -5.42 3.67
CA ARG A 121 -3.97 -5.05 4.29
C ARG A 121 -4.06 -5.35 5.79
N THR A 122 -2.93 -5.65 6.39
CA THR A 122 -2.82 -5.94 7.82
C THR A 122 -2.28 -4.71 8.54
N ALA A 123 -2.79 -4.43 9.74
CA ALA A 123 -2.29 -3.36 10.58
C ALA A 123 -0.93 -3.74 11.19
N VAL A 124 -0.02 -2.77 11.26
CA VAL A 124 1.28 -2.89 11.94
C VAL A 124 1.36 -1.79 12.98
N GLY A 125 1.44 -2.17 14.26
CA GLY A 125 1.57 -1.21 15.35
C GLY A 125 2.96 -0.59 15.38
N LEU A 126 3.03 0.72 15.47
CA LEU A 126 4.27 1.46 15.69
C LEU A 126 4.13 2.32 16.94
N ARG A 127 5.19 2.36 17.73
CA ARG A 127 5.34 3.27 18.86
C ARG A 127 6.29 4.39 18.46
N LEU A 128 5.82 5.62 18.57
CA LEU A 128 6.62 6.82 18.31
C LEU A 128 7.39 7.22 19.57
N ARG A 129 8.50 7.94 19.40
CA ARG A 129 9.35 8.46 20.50
C ARG A 129 8.60 9.33 21.50
N GLY A 130 7.49 9.95 21.09
CA GLY A 130 6.59 10.69 21.99
C GLY A 130 5.64 9.82 22.81
N GLY A 131 5.76 8.49 22.74
CA GLY A 131 4.84 7.53 23.37
C GLY A 131 3.52 7.33 22.63
N ALA A 132 3.29 8.06 21.53
CA ALA A 132 2.11 7.90 20.69
C ALA A 132 2.13 6.56 19.97
N LEU A 133 0.97 5.90 19.91
CA LEU A 133 0.77 4.67 19.15
C LEU A 133 0.09 5.03 17.83
N VAL A 134 0.58 4.45 16.74
CA VAL A 134 0.01 4.63 15.40
C VAL A 134 -0.03 3.28 14.68
N ARG A 135 -0.95 3.13 13.73
CA ARG A 135 -1.06 1.92 12.90
C ARG A 135 -0.54 2.18 11.50
N ALA A 136 0.61 1.63 11.16
CA ALA A 136 0.97 1.43 9.78
C ALA A 136 0.13 0.30 9.16
N TRP A 137 0.22 0.13 7.85
CA TRP A 137 -0.44 -0.96 7.14
C TRP A 137 0.38 -1.36 5.93
N ALA A 138 0.39 -2.66 5.64
CA ALA A 138 1.00 -3.22 4.44
C ALA A 138 0.22 -4.46 4.01
N ARG A 139 0.40 -4.87 2.75
CA ARG A 139 -0.09 -6.17 2.29
C ARG A 139 0.80 -7.31 2.79
N ASP A 140 2.11 -7.08 2.79
CA ASP A 140 3.11 -7.94 3.42
C ASP A 140 3.57 -7.28 4.72
N ASP A 141 2.78 -7.46 5.77
CA ASP A 141 3.06 -6.87 7.09
C ASP A 141 4.31 -7.45 7.73
N GLU A 142 4.60 -8.73 7.48
CA GLU A 142 5.79 -9.38 8.01
C GLU A 142 7.08 -8.82 7.42
N ARG A 143 7.10 -8.60 6.09
CA ARG A 143 8.22 -7.93 5.45
C ARG A 143 8.35 -6.48 5.90
N LEU A 144 7.25 -5.74 6.08
CA LEU A 144 7.32 -4.38 6.60
C LEU A 144 7.90 -4.34 8.03
N ARG A 145 7.47 -5.24 8.92
CA ARG A 145 7.98 -5.31 10.30
C ARG A 145 9.47 -5.60 10.32
N SER A 146 9.90 -6.65 9.63
CA SER A 146 11.32 -7.05 9.59
C SER A 146 12.24 -5.95 9.04
N GLU A 147 11.85 -5.26 7.97
CA GLU A 147 12.63 -4.14 7.42
C GLU A 147 12.69 -2.94 8.38
N LEU A 148 11.59 -2.63 9.08
CA LEU A 148 11.57 -1.58 10.10
C LEU A 148 12.44 -1.94 11.31
N GLU A 149 12.34 -3.17 11.80
CA GLU A 149 13.17 -3.67 12.91
C GLU A 149 14.65 -3.64 12.54
N ALA A 150 15.02 -4.06 11.32
CA ALA A 150 16.38 -3.96 10.81
C ALA A 150 16.89 -2.52 10.80
N LEU A 151 16.09 -1.56 10.30
CA LEU A 151 16.45 -0.14 10.31
C LEU A 151 16.60 0.43 11.73
N LEU A 152 15.76 0.01 12.67
CA LEU A 152 15.86 0.44 14.07
C LEU A 152 17.10 -0.16 14.75
N ALA A 153 17.44 -1.42 14.45
CA ALA A 153 18.66 -2.06 14.93
C ALA A 153 19.91 -1.37 14.40
N GLU A 154 19.99 -1.10 13.08
CA GLU A 154 21.09 -0.36 12.45
C GLU A 154 21.31 1.03 13.05
N ARG A 155 20.25 1.69 13.54
CA ARG A 155 20.36 2.98 14.22
C ARG A 155 20.80 2.88 15.67
N THR A 156 20.46 1.78 16.32
CA THR A 156 20.78 1.56 17.74
C THR A 156 22.23 1.12 17.90
N ASP A 157 22.81 0.51 16.87
CA ASP A 157 24.23 0.15 16.83
C ASP A 157 25.06 1.36 16.34
N PRO A 158 25.76 2.10 17.21
CA PRO A 158 26.69 3.11 16.74
C PRO A 158 27.77 2.44 15.89
N PRO A 159 28.24 3.05 14.78
CA PRO A 159 29.43 2.53 14.11
C PRO A 159 30.54 2.46 15.15
N CYS A 160 30.97 1.24 15.50
CA CYS A 160 32.12 1.03 16.37
C CYS A 160 33.24 1.93 15.85
N PRO A 161 33.78 2.86 16.65
CA PRO A 161 34.89 3.67 16.20
C PRO A 161 36.02 2.71 15.88
N ASN A 162 36.41 2.68 14.61
CA ASN A 162 37.59 1.97 14.15
C ASN A 162 38.78 2.46 14.99
N THR A 163 39.20 1.69 15.98
CA THR A 163 40.46 1.91 16.69
C THR A 163 41.61 1.50 15.75
N PRO A 164 42.74 2.22 15.78
CA PRO A 164 43.70 2.36 14.68
C PRO A 164 44.43 1.07 14.29
#